data_AF-A0AAU2I088-F1
#
_entry.id   AF-A0AAU2I088-F1
#
_cell.length_a   1.000
_cell.length_b   1.000
_cell.length_c   1.000
_cell.angle_alpha   90.00
_cell.angle_beta   90.00
_cell.angle_gamma   90.00
#
_symmetry.space_group_name_H-M   'P 1'
#
loop_
_entity.id
_entity.type
_entity.pdbx_description
1 polymer ?
#
loop_
_entity_poly.entity_id
_entity_poly.type
_entity_poly.pdbx_seq_one_letter_code
_entity_poly.pdbx_strand_id
1 'polypeptide(L)'
;MFEGYAGTSDSGFRAEVESEQDIARGEVYMEMIDSHQHAGLTGPSAEEAARRLTDFGEHAQFQGQVALDRHRLKRIMKRHDPAIYPGEYITCVNDPAKALCEKARRGNSEGLPSHGGCLPLACRNVALTAENVAAWQREIVRIDGRIASRPTLPPRLRQLLESRRAEIVEFLTANGQEAVPA
;
A
#
# COMPACT_ATOMS: atom_id res chain seq x y z
N MET A 1 7.15 23.33 26.42
CA MET A 1 6.13 23.85 25.50
C MET A 1 6.89 24.21 24.24
N PHE A 2 6.77 23.43 23.16
CA PHE A 2 7.48 23.69 21.91
C PHE A 2 6.58 24.56 21.02
N GLU A 3 6.98 25.82 20.83
CA GLU A 3 6.38 26.72 19.84
C GLU A 3 6.86 26.30 18.44
N GLY A 4 5.94 25.71 17.65
CA GLY A 4 6.20 25.34 16.27
C GLY A 4 6.03 26.53 15.33
N TYR A 5 6.94 26.64 14.35
CA TYR A 5 7.10 27.68 13.33
C TYR A 5 5.93 27.90 12.34
N ALA A 6 4.73 27.39 12.61
CA ALA A 6 3.58 27.55 11.73
C ALA A 6 2.46 28.28 12.47
N GLY A 7 2.08 29.43 11.95
CA GLY A 7 1.10 30.33 12.52
C GLY A 7 -0.26 29.68 12.82
N THR A 8 -1.00 30.41 13.64
CA THR A 8 -2.33 30.14 14.16
C THR A 8 -3.29 29.54 13.11
N SER A 9 -3.41 28.22 13.10
CA SER A 9 -4.63 27.54 12.65
C SER A 9 -5.28 26.87 13.84
N ASP A 10 -6.60 27.00 13.96
CA ASP A 10 -7.37 26.41 15.07
C ASP A 10 -7.25 24.87 15.13
N SER A 11 -6.72 24.23 14.08
CA SER A 11 -6.52 22.79 13.96
C SER A 11 -5.07 22.31 14.09
N GLY A 12 -4.06 23.19 14.01
CA GLY A 12 -2.64 22.85 14.01
C GLY A 12 -2.17 22.15 12.72
N PHE A 13 -0.89 22.35 12.36
CA PHE A 13 -0.28 21.86 11.12
C PHE A 13 -0.48 20.35 10.87
N ARG A 14 -0.44 19.53 11.93
CA ARG A 14 -0.60 18.07 11.79
C ARG A 14 -1.99 17.69 11.27
N ALA A 15 -3.05 18.33 11.77
CA ALA A 15 -4.41 18.03 11.37
C ALA A 15 -4.69 18.50 9.93
N GLU A 16 -4.04 19.58 9.50
CA GLU A 16 -4.10 20.02 8.10
C GLU A 16 -3.45 19.01 7.17
N VAL A 17 -2.24 18.54 7.49
CA VAL A 17 -1.54 17.53 6.70
C VAL A 17 -2.33 16.22 6.63
N GLU A 18 -2.86 15.73 7.76
CA GLU A 18 -3.72 14.54 7.80
C GLU A 18 -4.96 14.72 6.92
N SER A 19 -5.62 15.88 6.98
CA SER A 19 -6.78 16.18 6.14
C SER A 19 -6.43 16.20 4.65
N GLU A 20 -5.28 16.75 4.26
CA GLU A 20 -4.86 16.80 2.86
C GLU A 20 -4.49 15.40 2.34
N GLN A 21 -3.82 14.59 3.17
CA GLN A 21 -3.52 13.19 2.86
C GLN A 21 -4.78 12.34 2.68
N ASP A 22 -5.81 12.57 3.51
CA ASP A 22 -7.09 11.88 3.37
C ASP A 22 -7.80 12.25 2.07
N ILE A 23 -7.79 13.53 1.68
CA ILE A 23 -8.36 13.97 0.40
C ILE A 23 -7.62 13.33 -0.76
N ALA A 24 -6.28 13.43 -0.79
CA ALA A 24 -5.47 12.86 -1.85
C ALA A 24 -5.70 11.34 -1.98
N ARG A 25 -5.84 10.65 -0.84
CA ARG A 25 -6.15 9.21 -0.83
C ARG A 25 -7.56 8.92 -1.35
N GLY A 26 -8.53 9.74 -1.01
CA GLY A 26 -9.89 9.67 -1.56
C GLY A 26 -9.92 9.84 -3.08
N GLU A 27 -9.11 10.73 -3.64
CA GLU A 27 -8.96 10.92 -5.08
C GLU A 27 -8.41 9.65 -5.76
N VAL A 28 -7.39 9.02 -5.16
CA VAL A 28 -6.87 7.73 -5.65
C VAL A 28 -7.94 6.64 -5.63
N TYR A 29 -8.77 6.55 -4.58
CA TYR A 29 -9.87 5.58 -4.55
C TYR A 29 -10.86 5.82 -5.70
N MET A 30 -11.21 7.07 -5.96
CA MET A 30 -12.13 7.42 -7.05
C MET A 30 -11.58 7.00 -8.41
N GLU A 31 -10.29 7.23 -8.66
CA GLU A 31 -9.62 6.79 -9.88
C GLU A 31 -9.60 5.27 -10.01
N MET A 32 -9.29 4.53 -8.93
CA MET A 32 -9.32 3.07 -8.91
C MET A 32 -10.73 2.50 -9.14
N ILE A 33 -11.76 3.22 -8.70
CA ILE A 33 -13.17 2.83 -8.88
C ILE A 33 -13.61 3.06 -10.32
N ASP A 34 -13.36 4.27 -10.84
CA ASP A 34 -13.74 4.69 -12.20
C ASP A 34 -13.06 3.83 -13.28
N SER A 35 -11.79 3.51 -13.08
CA SER A 35 -11.02 2.61 -13.95
C SER A 35 -11.28 1.11 -13.71
N HIS A 36 -12.18 0.77 -12.77
CA HIS A 36 -12.52 -0.61 -12.38
C HIS A 36 -11.34 -1.48 -11.89
N GLN A 37 -10.21 -0.87 -11.52
CA GLN A 37 -9.04 -1.57 -10.97
C GLN A 37 -9.34 -2.34 -9.68
N HIS A 38 -10.30 -1.86 -8.89
CA HIS A 38 -10.73 -2.49 -7.64
C HIS A 38 -11.29 -3.92 -7.81
N ALA A 39 -11.71 -4.31 -9.02
CA ALA A 39 -12.22 -5.66 -9.31
C ALA A 39 -11.11 -6.68 -9.64
N GLY A 40 -9.91 -6.22 -10.02
CA GLY A 40 -8.79 -7.04 -10.45
C GLY A 40 -7.70 -7.26 -9.40
N LEU A 41 -8.01 -7.03 -8.12
CA LEU A 41 -7.03 -7.13 -7.04
C LEU A 41 -6.67 -8.58 -6.74
N THR A 42 -5.40 -8.83 -6.40
CA THR A 42 -4.93 -10.14 -5.92
C THR A 42 -4.28 -10.04 -4.55
N GLY A 43 -4.04 -11.17 -3.90
CA GLY A 43 -3.45 -11.21 -2.57
C GLY A 43 -4.43 -11.44 -1.41
N PRO A 44 -3.91 -11.59 -0.17
CA PRO A 44 -4.69 -12.07 0.97
C PRO A 44 -5.88 -11.20 1.37
N SER A 45 -5.83 -9.90 1.08
CA SER A 45 -6.90 -8.93 1.37
C SER A 45 -7.57 -8.38 0.11
N ALA A 46 -7.39 -9.00 -1.06
CA ALA A 46 -7.98 -8.55 -2.32
C ALA A 46 -9.50 -8.41 -2.27
N GLU A 47 -10.20 -9.45 -1.81
CA GLU A 47 -11.66 -9.42 -1.72
C GLU A 47 -12.16 -8.33 -0.77
N GLU A 48 -11.45 -8.13 0.34
CA GLU A 48 -11.80 -7.08 1.30
C GLU A 48 -11.57 -5.69 0.72
N ALA A 49 -10.46 -5.48 -0.02
CA ALA A 49 -10.21 -4.24 -0.73
C ALA A 49 -11.33 -3.95 -1.74
N ALA A 50 -11.70 -4.94 -2.56
CA ALA A 50 -12.75 -4.82 -3.56
C ALA A 50 -14.07 -4.42 -2.90
N ARG A 51 -14.49 -5.14 -1.85
CA ARG A 51 -15.72 -4.82 -1.09
C ARG A 51 -15.72 -3.39 -0.55
N ARG A 52 -14.65 -2.96 0.11
CA ARG A 52 -14.58 -1.61 0.72
C ARG A 52 -14.52 -0.50 -0.32
N LEU A 53 -13.87 -0.73 -1.47
CA LEU A 53 -13.83 0.24 -2.57
C LEU A 53 -15.19 0.33 -3.29
N THR A 54 -15.89 -0.79 -3.47
CA THR A 54 -17.26 -0.77 -3.99
C THR A 54 -18.19 0.01 -3.06
N ASP A 55 -18.18 -0.29 -1.77
CA ASP A 55 -18.97 0.44 -0.76
C ASP A 55 -18.64 1.94 -0.76
N PHE A 56 -17.35 2.30 -0.81
CA PHE A 56 -16.93 3.70 -0.93
C PHE A 56 -17.46 4.36 -2.21
N GLY A 57 -17.42 3.66 -3.34
CA GLY A 57 -17.94 4.13 -4.63
C GLY A 57 -19.43 4.45 -4.58
N GLU A 58 -20.22 3.59 -3.96
CA GLU A 58 -21.67 3.81 -3.77
C GLU A 58 -21.94 5.09 -2.97
N HIS A 59 -21.15 5.35 -1.91
CA HIS A 59 -21.26 6.57 -1.12
C HIS A 59 -20.75 7.82 -1.87
N ALA A 60 -19.73 7.67 -2.71
CA ALA A 60 -19.11 8.78 -3.44
C ALA A 60 -19.88 9.20 -4.71
N GLN A 61 -20.61 8.28 -5.34
CA GLN A 61 -21.38 8.51 -6.58
C GLN A 61 -22.84 8.97 -6.36
N PHE A 62 -23.21 9.31 -5.12
CA PHE A 62 -24.59 9.66 -4.77
C PHE A 62 -25.20 10.71 -5.72
N GLN A 63 -26.32 10.34 -6.37
CA GLN A 63 -27.11 11.11 -7.37
C GLN A 63 -26.50 11.32 -8.77
N GLY A 64 -25.58 10.47 -9.21
CA GLY A 64 -25.01 10.60 -10.57
C GLY A 64 -24.13 11.85 -10.74
N GLN A 65 -23.78 12.50 -9.63
CA GLN A 65 -22.77 13.54 -9.57
C GLN A 65 -21.53 12.94 -8.94
N VAL A 66 -20.48 12.76 -9.75
CA VAL A 66 -19.13 12.50 -9.25
C VAL A 66 -18.81 13.57 -8.20
N ALA A 67 -18.18 13.18 -7.09
CA ALA A 67 -17.70 14.12 -6.09
C ALA A 67 -16.57 14.99 -6.67
N LEU A 68 -16.93 15.92 -7.58
CA LEU A 68 -16.02 16.89 -8.19
C LEU A 68 -15.60 17.97 -7.18
N ASP A 69 -16.30 18.09 -6.05
CA ASP A 69 -16.00 19.03 -4.99
C ASP A 69 -15.21 18.39 -3.83
N ARG A 70 -14.02 18.95 -3.59
CA ARG A 70 -13.07 18.58 -2.54
C ARG A 70 -13.69 18.56 -1.14
N HIS A 71 -14.61 19.48 -0.85
CA HIS A 71 -15.29 19.53 0.45
C HIS A 71 -16.24 18.35 0.67
N ARG A 72 -16.89 17.89 -0.40
CA ARG A 72 -17.75 16.70 -0.38
C ARG A 72 -16.91 15.44 -0.17
N LEU A 73 -15.80 15.30 -0.91
CA LEU A 73 -14.87 14.18 -0.74
C LEU A 73 -14.33 14.11 0.69
N LYS A 74 -13.88 15.24 1.26
CA LYS A 74 -13.45 15.32 2.67
C LYS A 74 -14.53 14.81 3.64
N ARG A 75 -15.80 15.15 3.39
CA ARG A 75 -16.93 14.69 4.23
C ARG A 75 -17.18 13.20 4.11
N ILE A 76 -17.05 12.64 2.90
CA ILE A 76 -17.18 11.21 2.64
C ILE A 76 -16.04 10.46 3.31
N MET A 77 -14.78 10.88 3.09
CA MET A 77 -13.60 10.32 3.74
C MET A 77 -13.74 10.29 5.26
N LYS A 78 -14.23 11.38 5.87
CA LYS A 78 -14.43 11.43 7.34
C LYS A 78 -15.41 10.37 7.87
N ARG A 79 -16.38 9.92 7.08
CA ARG A 79 -17.44 8.99 7.52
C ARG A 79 -17.26 7.56 7.02
N HIS A 80 -16.69 7.42 5.83
CA HIS A 80 -16.68 6.18 5.05
C HIS A 80 -15.28 5.85 4.53
N ASP A 81 -14.18 6.26 5.21
CA ASP A 81 -12.84 5.87 4.79
C ASP A 81 -12.70 4.33 4.79
N PRO A 82 -12.39 3.70 3.64
CA PRO A 82 -12.18 2.26 3.55
C PRO A 82 -10.90 1.78 4.27
N ALA A 83 -10.06 2.70 4.76
CA ALA A 83 -8.78 2.40 5.41
C ALA A 83 -7.86 1.55 4.51
N ILE A 84 -7.79 1.92 3.23
CA ILE A 84 -6.93 1.31 2.22
C ILE A 84 -5.79 2.28 1.93
N TYR A 85 -4.56 1.82 1.96
CA TYR A 85 -3.39 2.67 1.76
C TYR A 85 -2.62 2.17 0.54
N PRO A 86 -2.87 2.74 -0.65
CA PRO A 86 -2.11 2.45 -1.85
C PRO A 86 -0.63 2.80 -1.63
N GLY A 87 0.26 1.92 -2.10
CA GLY A 87 1.70 2.10 -2.06
C GLY A 87 2.34 1.52 -3.31
N GLU A 88 3.65 1.70 -3.47
CA GLU A 88 4.37 1.24 -4.68
C GLU A 88 4.32 -0.29 -4.84
N TYR A 89 4.64 -1.01 -3.77
CA TYR A 89 4.77 -2.47 -3.81
C TYR A 89 3.52 -3.22 -3.37
N ILE A 90 2.65 -2.59 -2.58
CA ILE A 90 1.42 -3.18 -2.07
C ILE A 90 0.36 -2.10 -1.88
N THR A 91 -0.90 -2.52 -1.91
CA THR A 91 -2.04 -1.76 -1.41
C THR A 91 -2.45 -2.35 -0.07
N CYS A 92 -2.25 -1.61 1.03
CA CYS A 92 -2.51 -2.11 2.38
C CYS A 92 -3.98 -1.91 2.75
N VAL A 93 -4.71 -3.00 2.96
CA VAL A 93 -6.07 -3.00 3.52
C VAL A 93 -5.95 -3.09 5.02
N ASN A 94 -6.00 -1.95 5.70
CA ASN A 94 -5.70 -1.92 7.13
C ASN A 94 -6.79 -2.62 7.94
N ASP A 95 -6.44 -3.80 8.43
CA ASP A 95 -7.13 -4.54 9.49
C ASP A 95 -6.15 -4.65 10.68
N PRO A 96 -6.40 -3.95 11.81
CA PRO A 96 -5.52 -3.96 12.96
C PRO A 96 -5.28 -5.36 13.57
N ALA A 97 -6.19 -6.31 13.38
CA ALA A 97 -6.03 -7.68 13.89
C ALA A 97 -4.98 -8.48 13.09
N LYS A 98 -4.80 -8.12 11.81
CA LYS A 98 -3.91 -8.80 10.86
C LYS A 98 -2.60 -8.02 10.61
N ALA A 99 -2.59 -6.72 10.87
CA ALA A 99 -1.46 -5.82 10.67
C ALA A 99 -0.20 -6.24 11.47
N LEU A 100 0.84 -6.72 10.78
CA LEU A 100 2.12 -7.06 11.42
C LEU A 100 2.82 -5.82 12.02
N CYS A 101 2.67 -4.66 11.39
CA CYS A 101 3.21 -3.40 11.90
C CYS A 101 2.59 -2.99 13.24
N GLU A 102 1.28 -3.16 13.40
CA GLU A 102 0.58 -2.89 14.67
C GLU A 102 0.96 -3.91 15.76
N LYS A 103 1.14 -5.19 15.39
CA LYS A 103 1.65 -6.21 16.31
C LYS A 103 3.05 -5.86 16.82
N ALA A 104 3.95 -5.44 15.92
CA ALA A 104 5.30 -5.00 16.27
C ALA A 104 5.30 -3.82 17.25
N ARG A 105 4.38 -2.86 17.08
CA ARG A 105 4.23 -1.71 17.98
C ARG A 105 3.78 -2.09 19.39
N ARG A 106 3.08 -3.22 19.56
CA ARG A 106 2.47 -3.64 20.85
C ARG A 106 3.38 -4.51 21.73
N GLY A 107 4.56 -4.89 21.25
CA GLY A 107 5.58 -5.57 22.05
C GLY A 107 5.66 -7.07 21.80
N ASN A 108 6.78 -7.46 21.17
CA ASN A 108 7.36 -8.79 20.89
C ASN A 108 7.79 -8.78 19.42
N SER A 109 9.02 -9.16 19.06
CA SER A 109 9.35 -9.25 17.62
C SER A 109 10.61 -10.05 17.28
N GLU A 110 10.59 -11.37 17.49
CA GLU A 110 11.21 -12.21 16.47
C GLU A 110 10.25 -12.28 15.27
N GLY A 111 10.74 -12.01 14.06
CA GLY A 111 9.95 -12.11 12.83
C GLY A 111 8.92 -11.01 12.54
N LEU A 112 8.88 -9.91 13.30
CA LEU A 112 8.03 -8.74 13.01
C LEU A 112 8.85 -7.57 12.44
N PRO A 113 8.22 -6.60 11.74
CA PRO A 113 8.94 -5.42 11.26
C PRO A 113 9.53 -4.60 12.41
N SER A 114 10.55 -3.79 12.10
CA SER A 114 10.98 -2.70 12.99
C SER A 114 9.81 -1.76 13.29
N HIS A 115 9.89 -1.02 14.40
CA HIS A 115 8.82 -0.09 14.79
C HIS A 115 8.53 0.91 13.65
N GLY A 116 7.28 0.93 13.17
CA GLY A 116 6.85 1.76 12.04
C GLY A 116 7.13 1.17 10.65
N GLY A 117 7.80 0.01 10.56
CA GLY A 117 8.01 -0.71 9.32
C GLY A 117 6.82 -1.60 8.93
N CYS A 118 6.76 -1.96 7.65
CA CYS A 118 5.86 -2.98 7.12
C CYS A 118 6.67 -4.20 6.66
N LEU A 119 6.05 -5.38 6.64
CA LEU A 119 6.59 -6.59 5.98
C LEU A 119 5.66 -7.00 4.83
N PRO A 120 5.78 -6.38 3.64
CA PRO A 120 4.86 -6.62 2.52
C PRO A 120 4.75 -8.09 2.11
N LEU A 121 5.85 -8.83 2.14
CA LEU A 121 5.84 -10.22 1.69
C LEU A 121 5.13 -11.20 2.65
N ALA A 122 4.94 -10.81 3.92
CA ALA A 122 4.39 -11.69 4.96
C ALA A 122 3.07 -11.16 5.56
N CYS A 123 2.73 -9.89 5.33
CA CYS A 123 1.57 -9.27 5.94
C CYS A 123 0.26 -9.71 5.26
N ARG A 124 -0.75 -10.06 6.07
CA ARG A 124 -2.08 -10.46 5.57
C ARG A 124 -2.95 -9.30 5.10
N ASN A 125 -2.56 -8.05 5.35
CA ASN A 125 -3.28 -6.86 4.90
C ASN A 125 -3.03 -6.52 3.42
N VAL A 126 -2.29 -7.36 2.70
CA VAL A 126 -1.86 -7.03 1.35
C VAL A 126 -2.94 -7.32 0.33
N ALA A 127 -3.24 -6.32 -0.47
CA ALA A 127 -3.83 -6.44 -1.80
C ALA A 127 -2.81 -5.94 -2.83
N LEU A 128 -2.86 -6.49 -4.04
CA LEU A 128 -1.97 -6.18 -5.14
C LEU A 128 -2.79 -5.68 -6.32
N THR A 129 -2.47 -4.48 -6.80
CA THR A 129 -2.89 -3.99 -8.12
C THR A 129 -1.93 -4.48 -9.21
N ALA A 130 -2.27 -4.28 -10.48
CA ALA A 130 -1.37 -4.56 -11.59
C ALA A 130 -0.05 -3.76 -11.48
N GLU A 131 -0.11 -2.52 -11.01
CA GLU A 131 1.04 -1.64 -10.79
C GLU A 131 1.94 -2.16 -9.67
N ASN A 132 1.34 -2.71 -8.59
CA ASN A 132 2.10 -3.34 -7.51
C ASN A 132 2.87 -4.57 -8.01
N VAL A 133 2.21 -5.42 -8.80
CA VAL A 133 2.85 -6.57 -9.43
C VAL A 133 3.97 -6.10 -10.35
N ALA A 134 3.72 -5.12 -11.21
CA ALA A 134 4.74 -4.54 -12.09
C ALA A 134 5.92 -3.93 -11.31
N ALA A 135 5.69 -3.33 -10.13
CA ALA A 135 6.77 -2.83 -9.26
C ALA A 135 7.66 -3.96 -8.74
N TRP A 136 7.07 -5.06 -8.28
CA TRP A 136 7.84 -6.25 -7.88
C TRP A 136 8.62 -6.86 -9.02
N GLN A 137 8.01 -6.93 -10.21
CA GLN A 137 8.66 -7.42 -11.42
C GLN A 137 9.86 -6.55 -11.82
N ARG A 138 9.72 -5.22 -11.76
CA ARG A 138 10.86 -4.28 -11.97
C ARG A 138 11.96 -4.48 -10.94
N GLU A 139 11.62 -4.78 -9.69
CA GLU A 139 12.60 -5.05 -8.65
C GLU A 139 13.38 -6.35 -8.91
N ILE A 140 12.70 -7.41 -9.36
CA ILE A 140 13.37 -8.65 -9.79
C ILE A 140 14.38 -8.35 -10.90
N VAL A 141 13.97 -7.63 -11.95
CA VAL A 141 14.85 -7.26 -13.08
C VAL A 141 16.05 -6.44 -12.60
N ARG A 142 15.85 -5.52 -11.65
CA ARG A 142 16.93 -4.72 -11.06
C ARG A 142 17.92 -5.59 -10.29
N ILE A 143 17.43 -6.55 -9.51
CA ILE A 143 18.25 -7.50 -8.77
C ILE A 143 19.07 -8.36 -9.74
N ASP A 144 18.44 -8.90 -10.78
CA ASP A 144 19.09 -9.74 -11.79
C ASP A 144 20.19 -8.97 -12.53
N GLY A 145 19.91 -7.74 -12.95
CA GLY A 145 20.91 -6.85 -13.53
C GLY A 145 22.10 -6.59 -12.59
N ARG A 146 21.84 -6.46 -11.28
CA ARG A 146 22.90 -6.25 -10.29
C ARG A 146 23.76 -7.49 -10.09
N ILE A 147 23.15 -8.68 -10.04
CA ILE A 147 23.85 -9.97 -9.93
C ILE A 147 24.74 -10.25 -11.15
N ALA A 148 24.28 -9.89 -12.35
CA ALA A 148 25.00 -10.05 -13.61
C ALA A 148 26.11 -9.00 -13.83
N SER A 149 26.06 -7.87 -13.12
CA SER A 149 27.00 -6.76 -13.31
C SER A 149 28.46 -7.10 -12.98
N ARG A 150 29.40 -6.40 -13.64
CA ARG A 150 30.84 -6.49 -13.37
C ARG A 150 31.39 -5.21 -12.73
N PRO A 151 32.39 -5.30 -11.82
CA PRO A 151 33.00 -6.53 -11.29
C PRO A 151 32.01 -7.36 -10.47
N THR A 152 32.27 -8.67 -10.35
CA THR A 152 31.37 -9.58 -9.65
C THR A 152 31.17 -9.15 -8.19
N LEU A 153 29.92 -9.17 -7.73
CA LEU A 153 29.60 -8.84 -6.34
C LEU A 153 30.30 -9.79 -5.35
N PRO A 154 30.66 -9.30 -4.15
CA PRO A 154 31.12 -10.15 -3.06
C PRO A 154 30.12 -11.29 -2.78
N PRO A 155 30.58 -12.52 -2.43
CA PRO A 155 29.71 -13.69 -2.28
C PRO A 155 28.51 -13.47 -1.37
N ARG A 156 28.72 -12.81 -0.22
CA ARG A 156 27.64 -12.54 0.74
C ARG A 156 26.57 -11.59 0.19
N LEU A 157 26.98 -10.57 -0.57
CA LEU A 157 26.03 -9.63 -1.18
C LEU A 157 25.23 -10.32 -2.30
N ARG A 158 25.88 -11.17 -3.10
CA ARG A 158 25.22 -11.99 -4.11
C ARG A 158 24.15 -12.89 -3.48
N GLN A 159 24.49 -13.63 -2.42
CA GLN A 159 23.55 -14.50 -1.70
C GLN A 159 22.34 -13.74 -1.14
N LEU A 160 22.55 -12.53 -0.59
CA LEU A 160 21.45 -11.70 -0.08
C LEU A 160 20.49 -11.28 -1.20
N LEU A 161 21.02 -10.90 -2.36
CA LEU A 161 20.20 -10.52 -3.52
C LEU A 161 19.46 -11.73 -4.10
N GLU A 162 20.10 -12.90 -4.18
CA GLU A 162 19.48 -14.14 -4.62
C GLU A 162 18.34 -14.56 -3.68
N SER A 163 18.55 -14.49 -2.35
CA SER A 163 17.51 -14.74 -1.35
C SER A 163 16.34 -13.76 -1.50
N ARG A 164 16.64 -12.45 -1.61
CA ARG A 164 15.62 -11.41 -1.78
C ARG A 164 14.79 -11.64 -3.05
N ARG A 165 15.43 -11.99 -4.15
CA ARG A 165 14.76 -12.33 -5.41
C ARG A 165 13.83 -13.53 -5.23
N ALA A 166 14.31 -14.60 -4.60
CA ALA A 166 13.53 -15.81 -4.35
C ALA A 166 12.28 -15.52 -3.51
N GLU A 167 12.41 -14.72 -2.45
CA GLU A 167 11.28 -14.29 -1.62
C GLU A 167 10.22 -13.51 -2.41
N ILE A 168 10.63 -12.61 -3.31
CA ILE A 168 9.68 -11.85 -4.15
C ILE A 168 8.96 -12.79 -5.13
N VAL A 169 9.70 -13.70 -5.77
CA VAL A 169 9.14 -14.67 -6.72
C VAL A 169 8.14 -15.60 -6.02
N GLU A 170 8.49 -16.12 -4.85
CA GLU A 170 7.59 -16.95 -4.04
C GLU A 170 6.33 -16.19 -3.65
N PHE A 171 6.47 -14.94 -3.19
CA PHE A 171 5.35 -14.08 -2.85
C PHE A 171 4.42 -13.84 -4.04
N LEU A 172 4.95 -13.50 -5.22
CA LEU A 172 4.13 -13.29 -6.43
C LEU A 172 3.41 -14.58 -6.85
N THR A 173 4.12 -15.71 -6.85
CA THR A 173 3.58 -17.01 -7.23
C THR A 173 2.47 -17.45 -6.28
N ALA A 174 2.65 -17.27 -4.97
CA ALA A 174 1.64 -17.58 -3.95
C ALA A 174 0.36 -16.75 -4.11
N ASN A 175 0.45 -15.58 -4.76
CA ASN A 175 -0.68 -14.70 -5.04
C ASN A 175 -1.15 -14.78 -6.51
N GLY A 176 -0.84 -15.89 -7.19
CA GLY A 176 -1.34 -16.20 -8.52
C GLY A 176 -0.76 -15.33 -9.64
N GLN A 177 0.38 -14.68 -9.40
CA GLN A 177 1.07 -13.86 -10.39
C GLN A 177 2.18 -14.67 -11.05
N GLU A 178 2.29 -14.57 -12.37
CA GLU A 178 3.38 -15.20 -13.10
C GLU A 178 4.69 -14.45 -12.82
N ALA A 179 5.71 -15.19 -12.43
CA ALA A 179 7.04 -14.63 -12.23
C ALA A 179 7.67 -14.27 -13.58
N VAL A 180 8.34 -13.12 -13.66
CA VAL A 180 9.05 -12.70 -14.88
C VAL A 180 10.10 -13.77 -15.24
N PRO A 181 10.11 -14.29 -16.49
CA PRO A 181 11.14 -15.22 -16.92
C PRO A 181 12.51 -14.54 -16.88
N ALA A 182 13.50 -15.29 -16.41
CA ALA A 182 14.90 -14.85 -16.26
C ALA A 182 15.58 -14.56 -17.60
#